data_AF-A0A4D6XHF0-F1
#
_entry.id   AF-A0A4D6XHF0-F1
#
_cell.length_a   1.000
_cell.length_b   1.000
_cell.length_c   1.000
_cell.angle_alpha   90.00
_cell.angle_beta   90.00
_cell.angle_gamma   90.00
#
_symmetry.space_group_name_H-M   'P 1'
#
loop_
_entity.id
_entity.type
_entity.pdbx_description
1 polymer ?
#
loop_
_entity_poly.entity_id
_entity_poly.type
_entity_poly.pdbx_seq_one_letter_code
_entity_poly.pdbx_strand_id
1 'polypeptide(L)' 'MTDAERLDLIQNYAWTLELLGEALVQHDEVLECEHNPRLSFRNTAGIHQAIRIISRLTSEQCGQLEALKENFGSD' A
#
# COMPACT_ATOMS: atom_id res chain seq x y z
N MET A 1 -20.28 -0.01 3.92
CA MET A 1 -19.35 -0.94 3.28
C MET A 1 -19.60 -2.31 3.88
N THR A 2 -19.91 -3.28 3.04
CA THR A 2 -20.08 -4.69 3.41
C THR A 2 -18.72 -5.36 3.60
N ASP A 3 -18.70 -6.55 4.21
CA ASP A 3 -17.46 -7.31 4.40
C ASP A 3 -16.82 -7.72 3.07
N ALA A 4 -17.63 -8.04 2.06
CA ALA A 4 -17.16 -8.35 0.71
C ALA A 4 -16.52 -7.12 0.04
N GLU A 5 -17.16 -5.95 0.11
CA GLU A 5 -16.59 -4.70 -0.41
C GLU A 5 -15.29 -4.32 0.31
N ARG A 6 -15.21 -4.60 1.62
CA ARG A 6 -14.01 -4.34 2.42
C ARG A 6 -12.87 -5.27 2.05
N LEU A 7 -13.16 -6.56 1.85
CA LEU A 7 -12.16 -7.53 1.44
C LEU A 7 -11.60 -7.20 0.04
N ASP A 8 -12.48 -6.83 -0.89
CA ASP A 8 -12.08 -6.35 -2.22
C ASP A 8 -11.19 -5.10 -2.11
N LEU A 9 -11.54 -4.15 -1.26
CA LEU A 9 -10.73 -2.96 -1.01
C LEU A 9 -9.33 -3.30 -0.45
N ILE A 10 -9.24 -4.22 0.51
CA ILE A 10 -7.97 -4.69 1.08
C ILE A 10 -7.11 -5.38 0.02
N GLN A 11 -7.72 -6.22 -0.82
CA GLN A 11 -7.03 -6.90 -1.92
C GLN A 11 -6.46 -5.89 -2.92
N ASN A 12 -7.25 -4.87 -3.29
CA ASN A 12 -6.80 -3.79 -4.15
C ASN A 12 -5.64 -2.99 -3.54
N TYR A 13 -5.70 -2.70 -2.24
CA TYR A 13 -4.59 -2.04 -1.55
C TYR A 13 -3.33 -2.90 -1.50
N ALA A 14 -3.46 -4.21 -1.24
CA ALA A 14 -2.33 -5.14 -1.24
C ALA A 14 -1.64 -5.18 -2.62
N TRP A 15 -2.43 -5.31 -3.70
CA TRP A 15 -1.92 -5.24 -5.06
C TRP A 15 -1.23 -3.91 -5.36
N THR A 16 -1.83 -2.79 -4.92
CA THR A 16 -1.22 -1.48 -5.13
C THR A 16 0.11 -1.33 -4.40
N LEU A 17 0.22 -1.89 -3.19
CA LEU A 17 1.48 -1.91 -2.43
C LEU A 17 2.57 -2.72 -3.15
N GLU A 18 2.21 -3.87 -3.72
CA GLU A 18 3.13 -4.71 -4.52
C GLU A 18 3.67 -3.92 -5.72
N LEU A 19 2.80 -3.31 -6.53
CA LEU A 19 3.20 -2.50 -7.68
C LEU A 19 4.08 -1.30 -7.29
N LEU A 20 3.77 -0.62 -6.18
CA LEU A 20 4.58 0.50 -5.70
C LEU A 20 5.96 0.03 -5.18
N GLY A 21 6.02 -1.16 -4.58
CA GLY A 21 7.28 -1.79 -4.19
C GLY A 21 8.14 -2.15 -5.40
N GLU A 22 7.56 -2.76 -6.43
CA GLU A 22 8.26 -3.04 -7.69
C GLU A 22 8.76 -1.76 -8.37
N ALA A 23 7.93 -0.71 -8.39
CA ALA A 23 8.32 0.58 -8.96
C ALA A 23 9.50 1.22 -8.22
N LEU A 24 9.62 1.03 -6.90
CA LEU A 24 10.79 1.49 -6.13
C LEU A 24 12.06 0.74 -6.53
N VAL A 25 11.99 -0.59 -6.66
CA VAL A 25 13.14 -1.42 -7.03
C VAL A 25 13.60 -1.10 -8.45
N GLN A 26 12.67 -1.03 -9.40
CA GLN A 26 12.98 -0.66 -10.79
C GLN A 26 13.56 0.75 -10.89
N HIS A 27 13.06 1.70 -10.08
CA HIS A 27 13.66 3.03 -10.04
C HIS A 27 15.09 2.99 -9.50
N ASP A 28 15.39 2.21 -8.46
CA ASP A 28 16.75 2.08 -7.94
C ASP A 28 17.73 1.55 -9.02
N GLU A 29 17.32 0.55 -9.80
CA GLU A 29 18.08 0.01 -10.93
C GLU A 29 18.32 1.03 -12.06
N VAL A 30 17.33 1.88 -12.38
CA VAL A 30 17.43 2.90 -13.43
C VAL A 30 18.32 4.09 -13.01
N LEU A 31 18.39 4.38 -11.71
CA LEU A 31 19.18 5.49 -11.18
C LEU A 31 20.68 5.27 -11.25
N GLU A 32 21.14 4.03 -11.38
CA GLU A 32 22.52 3.73 -11.73
C GLU A 32 22.88 4.24 -13.14
N CYS A 33 21.89 4.54 -14.00
CA CYS A 33 22.08 4.96 -15.39
C CYS A 33 21.69 6.42 -15.72
N GLU A 34 20.85 7.10 -14.93
CA GLU A 34 20.40 8.48 -15.23
C GLU A 34 21.09 9.60 -14.43
N HIS A 35 21.53 10.65 -15.14
CA HIS A 35 22.27 11.80 -14.59
C HIS A 35 21.40 12.87 -13.87
N ASN A 36 20.17 12.56 -13.41
CA ASN A 36 19.28 13.55 -12.78
C ASN A 36 18.79 13.19 -11.36
N PRO A 37 19.63 13.37 -10.33
CA PRO A 37 19.40 12.86 -8.98
C PRO A 37 18.25 13.54 -8.22
N ARG A 38 17.77 14.72 -8.66
CA ARG A 38 16.67 15.44 -7.98
C ARG A 38 15.28 14.93 -8.37
N LEU A 39 15.07 14.62 -9.65
CA LEU A 39 13.81 14.04 -10.14
C LEU A 39 13.63 12.62 -9.60
N SER A 40 14.72 11.84 -9.61
CA SER A 40 14.90 10.58 -8.90
C SER A 40 14.39 10.62 -7.45
N PHE A 41 14.98 11.48 -6.62
CA PHE A 41 14.64 11.58 -5.20
C PHE A 41 13.18 11.94 -4.98
N ARG A 42 12.63 12.86 -5.79
CA ARG A 42 11.23 13.26 -5.68
C ARG A 42 10.28 12.12 -6.04
N ASN A 43 10.60 11.32 -7.05
CA ASN A 43 9.79 10.17 -7.45
C ASN A 43 9.83 9.08 -6.36
N THR A 44 11.00 8.72 -5.87
CA THR A 44 11.17 7.75 -4.77
C THR A 44 10.43 8.20 -3.51
N ALA A 45 10.57 9.47 -3.11
CA ALA A 45 9.85 10.02 -1.96
C ALA A 45 8.32 10.01 -2.16
N GLY A 46 7.85 10.30 -3.38
CA GLY A 46 6.43 10.22 -3.72
C GLY A 46 5.87 8.81 -3.64
N ILE A 47 6.58 7.82 -4.19
CA ILE A 47 6.18 6.40 -4.12
C ILE A 47 6.20 5.92 -2.66
N HIS A 48 7.25 6.24 -1.91
CA HIS A 48 7.33 5.90 -0.49
C HIS A 48 6.18 6.53 0.33
N GLN A 49 5.80 7.77 0.03
CA GLN A 49 4.65 8.41 0.66
C GLN A 49 3.34 7.70 0.30
N ALA A 50 3.16 7.28 -0.95
CA ALA A 50 1.99 6.51 -1.38
C ALA A 50 1.90 5.17 -0.64
N ILE A 51 3.01 4.43 -0.57
CA ILE A 51 3.11 3.18 0.22
C ILE A 51 2.69 3.43 1.66
N ARG A 52 3.22 4.46 2.31
CA ARG A 52 2.89 4.76 3.71
C ARG A 52 1.39 5.03 3.91
N ILE A 53 0.76 5.76 3.00
CA ILE A 53 -0.67 6.07 3.07
C ILE A 53 -1.50 4.80 2.87
N ILE A 54 -1.20 4.03 1.83
CA ILE A 54 -1.96 2.82 1.50
C ILE A 54 -1.80 1.77 2.60
N SER A 55 -0.59 1.54 3.12
CA SER A 55 -0.37 0.62 4.24
C SER A 55 -1.19 0.99 5.48
N ARG A 56 -1.30 2.29 5.78
CA ARG A 56 -2.16 2.76 6.87
C ARG A 56 -3.63 2.45 6.59
N LEU A 57 -4.12 2.75 5.39
CA LEU A 57 -5.49 2.47 5.00
C LEU A 57 -5.79 0.97 5.06
N THR A 58 -4.89 0.12 4.56
CA THR A 58 -4.99 -1.35 4.68
C THR A 58 -5.11 -1.78 6.12
N SER A 59 -4.23 -1.28 7.00
CA SER A 59 -4.28 -1.61 8.43
C SER A 59 -5.61 -1.18 9.08
N GLU A 60 -6.12 0.00 8.73
CA GLU A 60 -7.43 0.48 9.22
C GLU A 60 -8.57 -0.42 8.73
N GLN A 61 -8.53 -0.90 7.49
CA GLN A 61 -9.53 -1.83 6.95
C GLN A 61 -9.45 -3.22 7.61
N CYS A 62 -8.23 -3.73 7.84
CA CYS A 62 -8.02 -5.01 8.53
C CYS A 62 -8.51 -4.97 9.98
N GLY A 63 -8.18 -3.91 10.74
CA GLY A 63 -8.65 -3.77 12.12
C GLY A 63 -10.18 -3.70 12.22
N GLN A 64 -10.86 -3.15 11.21
CA GLN A 64 -12.32 -3.17 11.16
C GLN A 64 -12.89 -4.59 10.94
N LEU A 65 -12.23 -5.44 10.14
CA LEU A 65 -12.61 -6.86 10.00
C LEU A 65 -12.42 -7.64 11.32
N GLU A 66 -11.34 -7.38 12.05
CA GLU A 66 -11.07 -8.03 13.34
C GLU A 66 -12.10 -7.62 14.40
N ALA A 67 -12.41 -6.33 14.52
CA ALA A 67 -13.46 -5.84 15.42
C ALA A 67 -14.86 -6.39 15.07
N LEU A 68 -15.14 -6.62 13.78
CA LEU A 68 -16.37 -7.29 13.33
C LEU A 68 -16.39 -8.77 13.75
N LYS A 69 -15.28 -9.51 13.61
CA LYS A 69 -15.20 -10.92 14.06
C LYS A 69 -15.44 -11.06 15.56
N GLU A 70 -14.92 -10.16 16.39
CA GLU A 70 -15.13 -10.19 17.85
C GLU A 70 -16.61 -9.99 18.23
N ASN A 71 -17.34 -9.16 17.48
CA ASN A 71 -18.78 -8.91 17.70
C ASN A 71 -19.69 -10.10 17.32
N PHE A 72 -19.25 -10.97 16.42
CA PHE A 72 -20.00 -12.16 15.98
C PHE A 72 -19.50 -13.48 16.59
N GLY A 73 -18.36 -13.47 17.30
CA GLY A 73 -17.76 -14.63 17.96
C GLY A 73 -18.02 -14.74 19.46
N SER A 74 -18.91 -13.91 20.00
CA SER A 74 -19.34 -13.93 21.40
C SER A 74 -20.68 -14.68 21.53
N ASP A 75 -20.67 -15.99 21.32
CA ASP A 75 -21.75 -16.93 21.72
C ASP A 75 -21.14 -18.15 22.41
#